data_AF-A0A2V5L6F3-F1
#
_entry.id   AF-A0A2V5L6F3-F1
#
_cell.length_a   1.000
_cell.length_b   1.000
_cell.length_c   1.000
_cell.angle_alpha   90.00
_cell.angle_beta   90.00
_cell.angle_gamma   90.00
#
_symmetry.space_group_name_H-M   'P 1'
#
loop_
_entity.id
_entity.type
_entity.pdbx_description
1 polymer ?
#
loop_
_entity_poly.entity_id
_entity_poly.type
_entity_poly.pdbx_seq_one_letter_code
_entity_poly.pdbx_strand_id
1 'polypeptide(L)'
;MVQQQLMPRSIRDARVLAAMSKVPREEFVPSESRAASYEDGPLPIGYDQTISQPYIVAFMTEQLRPKPSDRVLEIGTGSGYQAAILAELVADVYTIEIVEPLAKNAEATLQRLGYKN
;
A
#
# COMPACT_ATOMS: atom_id res chain seq x y z
N MET A 1 -6.07 -2.43 -12.90
CA MET A 1 -5.61 -1.30 -12.06
C MET A 1 -4.68 -0.33 -12.80
N VAL A 2 -3.39 -0.62 -13.00
CA VAL A 2 -2.38 0.39 -13.44
C VAL A 2 -2.68 1.09 -14.79
N GLN A 3 -2.80 0.34 -15.88
CA GLN A 3 -3.03 0.92 -17.22
C GLN A 3 -4.41 1.56 -17.37
N GLN A 4 -5.42 0.99 -16.72
CA GLN A 4 -6.83 1.37 -16.91
C GLN A 4 -7.31 2.46 -15.96
N GLN A 5 -6.72 2.58 -14.77
CA GLN A 5 -7.19 3.48 -13.71
C GLN A 5 -6.14 4.52 -13.32
N LEU A 6 -4.86 4.14 -13.15
CA LEU A 6 -3.83 5.05 -12.63
C LEU A 6 -3.24 5.96 -13.73
N MET A 7 -2.75 5.39 -14.83
CA MET A 7 -2.13 6.17 -15.92
C MET A 7 -3.07 7.22 -16.54
N PRO A 8 -4.37 6.92 -16.80
CA PRO A 8 -5.31 7.92 -17.31
C PRO A 8 -5.53 9.10 -16.34
N ARG A 9 -5.31 8.87 -15.04
CA ARG A 9 -5.45 9.87 -13.98
C ARG A 9 -4.13 10.57 -13.63
N SER A 10 -3.19 10.57 -14.57
CA SER A 10 -1.91 11.29 -14.52
C SER A 10 -0.90 10.80 -13.47
N ILE A 11 -1.00 9.54 -13.03
CA ILE A 11 0.13 8.88 -12.36
C ILE A 11 1.17 8.52 -13.42
N ARG A 12 2.38 9.08 -13.33
CA ARG A 12 3.41 8.99 -14.38
C ARG A 12 4.73 8.40 -13.93
N ASP A 13 5.01 8.41 -12.62
CA ASP A 13 6.26 7.84 -12.11
C ASP A 13 6.33 6.33 -12.37
N ALA A 14 7.28 5.92 -13.21
CA ALA A 14 7.45 4.53 -13.62
C ALA A 14 7.80 3.60 -12.45
N ARG A 15 8.51 4.08 -11.43
CA ARG A 15 8.84 3.29 -10.23
C ARG A 15 7.60 3.08 -9.39
N VAL A 16 6.78 4.12 -9.20
CA VAL A 16 5.49 4.01 -8.50
C VAL A 16 4.56 3.04 -9.22
N LEU A 17 4.41 3.17 -10.55
CA LEU A 17 3.57 2.26 -11.35
C LEU A 17 4.07 0.81 -11.29
N ALA A 18 5.39 0.59 -11.24
CA ALA A 18 5.97 -0.73 -11.07
C ALA A 18 5.67 -1.30 -9.67
N ALA A 19 5.81 -0.51 -8.60
CA ALA A 19 5.45 -0.93 -7.25
C ALA A 19 3.96 -1.28 -7.15
N MET A 20 3.07 -0.43 -7.68
CA MET A 20 1.62 -0.68 -7.74
C MET A 20 1.28 -1.95 -8.54
N SER A 21 2.10 -2.35 -9.51
CA SER A 21 1.92 -3.60 -10.27
C SER A 21 2.46 -4.83 -9.53
N LYS A 22 3.51 -4.65 -8.73
CA LYS A 22 4.23 -5.74 -8.05
C LYS A 22 3.56 -6.17 -6.75
N VAL A 23 3.08 -5.22 -5.95
CA VAL A 23 2.51 -5.53 -4.63
C VAL A 23 1.10 -6.14 -4.78
N PRO A 24 0.86 -7.38 -4.30
CA PRO A 24 -0.41 -8.06 -4.45
C PRO A 24 -1.46 -7.51 -3.47
N ARG A 25 -2.25 -6.54 -3.92
CA ARG A 25 -3.22 -5.80 -3.08
C ARG A 25 -4.27 -6.72 -2.42
N GLU A 26 -4.63 -7.82 -3.06
CA GLU A 26 -5.53 -8.86 -2.55
C GLU A 26 -5.04 -9.55 -1.26
N GLU A 27 -3.75 -9.48 -0.98
CA GLU A 27 -3.15 -10.01 0.25
C GLU A 27 -3.35 -9.08 1.46
N PHE A 28 -3.78 -7.84 1.22
CA PHE A 28 -3.97 -6.78 2.21
C PHE A 28 -5.45 -6.47 2.48
N VAL A 29 -6.36 -7.35 2.07
CA VAL A 29 -7.81 -7.22 2.28
C VAL A 29 -8.41 -8.50 2.85
N PRO A 30 -9.54 -8.41 3.57
CA PRO A 30 -10.31 -9.57 3.99
C PRO A 30 -10.73 -10.45 2.80
N SER A 31 -10.91 -11.75 3.06
CA SER A 31 -11.21 -12.77 2.03
C SER A 31 -12.40 -12.42 1.14
N GLU A 32 -13.45 -11.86 1.75
CA GLU A 32 -14.70 -11.42 1.15
C GLU A 32 -14.53 -10.21 0.23
N SER A 33 -13.47 -9.43 0.41
CA SER A 33 -13.18 -8.22 -0.39
C SER A 33 -12.17 -8.49 -1.52
N ARG A 34 -11.60 -9.69 -1.62
CA ARG A 34 -10.56 -10.01 -2.62
C ARG A 34 -11.01 -9.80 -4.06
N ALA A 35 -12.27 -10.10 -4.37
CA ALA A 35 -12.83 -9.91 -5.71
C ALA A 35 -12.78 -8.44 -6.17
N ALA A 36 -12.95 -7.50 -5.23
CA ALA A 36 -12.93 -6.06 -5.47
C ALA A 36 -11.55 -5.42 -5.23
N SER A 37 -10.53 -6.20 -4.85
CA SER A 37 -9.23 -5.69 -4.37
C SER A 37 -8.55 -4.69 -5.32
N TYR A 38 -8.75 -4.83 -6.63
CA TYR A 38 -8.17 -3.98 -7.68
C TYR A 38 -9.14 -2.96 -8.29
N GLU A 39 -10.34 -2.84 -7.72
CA GLU A 39 -11.25 -1.73 -8.03
C GLU A 39 -10.68 -0.43 -7.46
N ASP A 40 -10.91 0.69 -8.16
CA ASP A 40 -10.40 2.00 -7.73
C ASP A 40 -11.28 2.59 -6.63
N GLY A 41 -11.37 1.92 -5.49
CA GLY A 41 -12.14 2.34 -4.32
C GLY A 41 -11.51 1.86 -2.99
N PRO A 42 -11.89 2.48 -1.86
CA PRO A 42 -11.52 1.97 -0.55
C PRO A 42 -12.29 0.68 -0.22
N LEU A 43 -11.67 -0.22 0.53
CA LEU A 43 -12.31 -1.46 1.01
C LEU A 43 -12.18 -1.56 2.53
N PRO A 44 -13.20 -2.09 3.24
CA PRO A 44 -13.12 -2.28 4.69
C PRO A 44 -12.05 -3.32 5.05
N ILE A 45 -11.30 -3.06 6.12
CA ILE A 45 -10.27 -3.97 6.66
C ILE A 45 -10.54 -4.35 8.12
N GLY A 46 -11.75 -4.06 8.61
CA GLY A 46 -12.15 -4.21 10.01
C GLY A 46 -11.81 -2.99 10.87
N TYR A 47 -12.29 -3.00 12.11
CA TYR A 47 -12.03 -1.94 13.11
C TYR A 47 -12.38 -0.52 12.63
N ASP A 48 -13.45 -0.41 11.82
CA ASP A 48 -13.89 0.84 11.19
C ASP A 48 -12.83 1.52 10.31
N GLN A 49 -11.82 0.77 9.85
CA GLN A 49 -10.77 1.25 8.94
C GLN A 49 -10.97 0.72 7.52
N THR A 50 -10.32 1.40 6.57
CA THR A 50 -10.30 1.00 5.16
C THR A 50 -8.88 0.97 4.61
N ILE A 51 -8.61 0.05 3.68
CA ILE A 51 -7.48 0.20 2.78
C ILE A 51 -7.79 1.32 1.77
N SER A 52 -6.87 2.26 1.60
CA SER A 52 -7.05 3.40 0.68
C SER A 52 -7.23 2.97 -0.76
N GLN A 53 -8.02 3.74 -1.53
CA GLN A 53 -8.17 3.60 -2.98
C GLN A 53 -6.80 3.51 -3.69
N PRO A 54 -6.61 2.62 -4.68
CA PRO A 54 -5.37 2.52 -5.46
C PRO A 54 -4.84 3.85 -6.02
N TYR A 55 -5.72 4.69 -6.59
CA TYR A 55 -5.34 6.01 -7.07
C TYR A 55 -4.72 6.88 -5.96
N ILE A 56 -5.29 6.89 -4.75
CA ILE A 56 -4.80 7.71 -3.65
C ILE A 56 -3.43 7.23 -3.17
N VAL A 57 -3.24 5.91 -3.06
CA VAL A 57 -1.93 5.32 -2.73
C VAL A 57 -0.87 5.73 -3.76
N ALA A 58 -1.18 5.58 -5.06
CA ALA A 58 -0.25 5.96 -6.12
C ALA A 58 0.03 7.47 -6.14
N PHE A 59 -1.00 8.29 -5.97
CA PHE A 59 -0.88 9.74 -5.95
C PHE A 59 -0.01 10.23 -4.78
N MET A 60 -0.30 9.79 -3.56
CA MET A 60 0.50 10.13 -2.37
C MET A 60 1.96 9.71 -2.54
N THR A 61 2.18 8.50 -3.04
CA THR A 61 3.53 7.96 -3.28
C THR A 61 4.29 8.77 -4.34
N GLU A 62 3.64 9.17 -5.44
CA GLU A 62 4.27 10.00 -6.47
C GLU A 62 4.59 11.42 -5.97
N GLN A 63 3.71 12.02 -5.15
CA GLN A 63 3.97 13.33 -4.56
C GLN A 63 5.13 13.31 -3.55
N LEU A 64 5.33 12.21 -2.83
CA LEU A 64 6.45 12.00 -1.92
C LEU A 64 7.81 12.01 -2.65
N ARG A 65 7.85 11.63 -3.94
CA ARG A 65 9.06 11.48 -4.76
C ARG A 65 10.15 10.62 -4.08
N PRO A 66 9.81 9.38 -3.66
CA PRO A 66 10.69 8.53 -2.86
C PRO A 66 11.98 8.17 -3.60
N LYS A 67 13.10 8.24 -2.90
CA LYS A 67 14.42 7.82 -3.40
C LYS A 67 14.83 6.50 -2.73
N PRO A 68 15.62 5.65 -3.42
CA PRO A 68 16.08 4.38 -2.87
C PRO A 68 16.88 4.49 -1.55
N SER A 69 17.41 5.67 -1.23
CA SER A 69 18.17 5.92 0.01
C SER A 69 17.33 6.50 1.16
N ASP A 70 16.04 6.77 0.91
CA ASP A 70 15.19 7.45 1.89
C ASP A 70 14.78 6.51 3.02
N ARG A 71 14.51 7.10 4.18
CA ARG A 71 13.89 6.45 5.33
C ARG A 71 12.55 7.14 5.57
N VAL A 72 11.45 6.39 5.46
CA VAL A 72 10.09 6.95 5.47
C VAL A 72 9.40 6.59 6.77
N LEU A 73 8.64 7.54 7.33
CA LEU A 73 7.66 7.29 8.38
C LEU A 73 6.25 7.37 7.78
N GLU A 74 5.51 6.28 7.86
CA GLU A 74 4.08 6.20 7.59
C GLU A 74 3.29 6.26 8.92
N ILE A 75 2.21 7.04 8.93
CA ILE A 75 1.31 7.16 10.07
C ILE A 75 -0.04 6.58 9.67
N GLY A 76 -0.43 5.49 10.33
CA GLY A 76 -1.63 4.71 10.02
C GLY A 76 -1.30 3.52 9.12
N THR A 77 -0.66 2.48 9.67
CA THR A 77 -0.32 1.25 8.92
C THR A 77 -1.55 0.61 8.27
N GLY A 78 -2.69 0.58 8.97
CA GLY A 78 -3.91 -0.05 8.50
C GLY A 78 -3.68 -1.50 8.09
N SER A 79 -3.87 -1.83 6.82
CA SER A 79 -3.60 -3.18 6.30
C SER A 79 -2.12 -3.46 6.01
N GLY A 80 -1.27 -2.43 5.94
CA GLY A 80 0.14 -2.53 5.54
C GLY A 80 0.38 -2.39 4.03
N TYR A 81 -0.65 -2.13 3.21
CA TYR A 81 -0.48 -2.04 1.76
C TYR A 81 0.39 -0.85 1.33
N GLN A 82 0.18 0.33 1.90
CA GLN A 82 0.98 1.51 1.58
C GLN A 82 2.43 1.35 2.07
N ALA A 83 2.66 0.74 3.24
CA ALA A 83 3.98 0.33 3.70
C ALA A 83 4.69 -0.56 2.67
N ALA A 84 4.02 -1.59 2.15
CA ALA A 84 4.57 -2.48 1.13
C ALA A 84 4.92 -1.73 -0.17
N ILE A 85 4.07 -0.80 -0.60
CA ILE A 85 4.34 0.06 -1.77
C ILE A 85 5.59 0.93 -1.54
N LEU A 86 5.74 1.51 -0.35
CA LEU A 86 6.91 2.32 0.00
C LEU A 86 8.17 1.47 0.06
N ALA A 87 8.09 0.27 0.62
CA ALA A 87 9.22 -0.66 0.78
C ALA A 87 9.83 -1.09 -0.56
N GLU A 88 9.05 -1.07 -1.65
CA GLU A 88 9.56 -1.27 -3.02
C GLU A 88 10.40 -0.10 -3.55
N LEU A 89 10.37 1.06 -2.89
CA LEU A 89 10.85 2.33 -3.41
C LEU A 89 11.96 2.99 -2.58
N VAL A 90 12.10 2.64 -1.30
CA VAL A 90 12.99 3.33 -0.34
C VAL A 90 13.90 2.36 0.42
N ALA A 91 14.84 2.89 1.21
CA ALA A 91 15.76 2.08 2.00
C ALA A 91 15.05 1.44 3.18
N ASP A 92 14.35 2.25 4.00
CA ASP A 92 13.65 1.78 5.19
C ASP A 92 12.25 2.39 5.32
N VAL A 93 11.29 1.61 5.83
CA VAL A 93 9.93 2.06 6.13
C VAL A 93 9.61 1.79 7.60
N TYR A 94 9.32 2.87 8.32
CA TYR A 94 8.74 2.82 9.65
C TYR A 94 7.26 3.13 9.53
N THR A 95 6.39 2.28 10.05
CA THR A 95 4.94 2.53 10.04
C THR A 95 4.34 2.37 11.43
N ILE A 96 3.46 3.27 11.82
CA ILE A 96 2.81 3.27 13.14
C ILE A 96 1.29 3.06 13.02
N GLU A 97 0.74 2.28 13.94
CA GLU A 97 -0.69 1.96 13.99
C GLU A 97 -1.19 2.01 15.43
N ILE A 98 -2.36 2.60 15.63
CA ILE A 98 -2.99 2.77 16.94
C ILE A 98 -3.86 1.55 17.30
N VAL A 99 -4.41 0.87 16.31
CA VAL A 99 -5.24 -0.32 16.47
C VAL A 99 -4.35 -1.56 16.46
N GLU A 100 -4.02 -2.08 17.65
CA GLU A 100 -3.10 -3.21 17.82
C GLU A 100 -3.41 -4.43 16.92
N PRO A 101 -4.67 -4.89 16.74
CA PRO A 101 -4.95 -5.99 15.83
C PRO A 101 -4.60 -5.70 14.36
N LEU A 102 -4.77 -4.46 13.89
CA LEU A 102 -4.37 -4.07 12.53
C LEU A 102 -2.84 -4.08 12.40
N ALA A 103 -2.13 -3.56 13.40
CA ALA A 103 -0.67 -3.60 13.44
C ALA A 103 -0.13 -5.04 13.30
N LYS A 104 -0.68 -5.97 14.08
CA LYS A 104 -0.30 -7.40 14.05
C LYS A 104 -0.61 -8.06 12.70
N ASN A 105 -1.78 -7.78 12.13
CA ASN A 105 -2.18 -8.33 10.84
C ASN A 105 -1.31 -7.81 9.69
N ALA A 106 -1.00 -6.50 9.70
CA ALA A 106 -0.11 -5.88 8.74
C ALA A 106 1.31 -6.45 8.85
N GLU A 107 1.86 -6.57 10.06
CA GLU A 107 3.17 -7.18 10.30
C GLU A 107 3.24 -8.61 9.74
N ALA A 108 2.27 -9.46 10.08
CA ALA A 108 2.22 -10.84 9.60
C ALA A 108 2.14 -10.92 8.06
N THR A 109 1.36 -10.02 7.44
CA THR A 109 1.23 -9.96 5.97
C THR A 109 2.52 -9.51 5.31
N LEU A 110 3.14 -8.45 5.81
CA LEU A 110 4.41 -7.92 5.31
C LEU A 110 5.54 -8.96 5.43
N GLN A 111 5.66 -9.62 6.58
CA GLN A 111 6.64 -10.69 6.81
C GLN A 111 6.44 -11.87 5.85
N ARG A 112 5.18 -12.31 5.67
CA ARG A 112 4.83 -13.39 4.74
C ARG A 112 5.16 -13.04 3.28
N LEU A 113 5.01 -11.78 2.89
CA LEU A 113 5.36 -11.29 1.56
C LEU A 113 6.85 -10.94 1.41
N GLY A 114 7.62 -11.00 2.49
CA GLY A 114 9.08 -10.86 2.49
C GLY A 114 9.59 -9.42 2.62
N TYR A 115 8.74 -8.48 3.02
CA TYR A 115 9.16 -7.12 3.35
C TYR A 115 9.92 -7.11 4.68
N LYS A 116 11.14 -6.55 4.67
CA LYS A 116 12.09 -6.61 5.81
C LYS A 116 12.76 -5.27 6.13
N ASN A 117 12.46 -4.24 5.34
CA ASN A 117 13.08 -2.94 5.38
C ASN A 117 12.07 -1.86 5.76
#